data_AF-A0A1Y1YND7-F1
#
_entry.id   AF-A0A1Y1YND7-F1
#
_cell.length_a   1.000
_cell.length_b   1.000
_cell.length_c   1.000
_cell.angle_alpha   90.00
_cell.angle_beta   90.00
_cell.angle_gamma   90.00
#
_symmetry.space_group_name_H-M   'P 1'
#
loop_
_entity.id
_entity.type
_entity.pdbx_description
1 polymer ?
#
loop_
_entity_poly.entity_id
_entity_poly.type
_entity_poly.pdbx_seq_one_letter_code
_entity_poly.pdbx_strand_id
1 'polypeptide(L)'
;MYRVSEAKLISAFNVQENRNQQKLNTKPKNLAHVDHSNDPEICSLEYQPAQIFEVSKTPVKENWFVRNQKIVSNRFLRWSTGAVLIVHFVILVFVQCWTTRAAIYPIMGLTDCFHGWEWIPHQVFTMVYTFLMFILIVTLKNATDAYGIRSELLVICVVNGVISTFFIFYLNMSFVEQIDPDNQLVNLCFINFLTMQYQMIIKPVMVAQGRSNVFRLLTLPSRNKDLTLCIESFDILLNNPALLEQFKMFAAREFSVENIMFYESCLRFRQSAWQSEAAITSEAVNIFDKFIAYESPLTINLTGRTRQAIEDTLGDNVCHVHMFDEAIEEIKDLMFRNTFPRFLQSNRYRHFSWDSPTQV
;
A
#
# COMPACT_ATOMS: atom_id res chain seq x y z
N MET A 1 -8.57 -4.80 13.10
CA MET A 1 -7.90 -4.53 11.80
C MET A 1 -6.64 -5.36 11.62
N TYR A 2 -5.54 -5.15 12.35
CA TYR A 2 -4.24 -5.81 12.08
C TYR A 2 -4.28 -7.37 12.03
N ARG A 3 -4.98 -8.03 12.97
CA ARG A 3 -5.14 -9.51 12.93
C ARG A 3 -5.92 -10.02 11.72
N VAL A 4 -6.90 -9.25 11.26
CA VAL A 4 -7.69 -9.56 10.06
C VAL A 4 -6.82 -9.39 8.82
N SER A 5 -5.99 -8.34 8.79
CA SER A 5 -5.00 -8.08 7.74
C SER A 5 -3.93 -9.19 7.62
N GLU A 6 -3.45 -9.73 8.73
CA GLU A 6 -2.49 -10.84 8.77
C GLU A 6 -3.12 -12.16 8.30
N ALA A 7 -4.35 -12.45 8.73
CA ALA A 7 -5.09 -13.62 8.27
C ALA A 7 -5.40 -13.55 6.75
N LYS A 8 -5.73 -12.35 6.24
CA LYS A 8 -5.91 -12.08 4.80
C LYS A 8 -4.61 -12.32 4.00
N LEU A 9 -3.46 -11.91 4.53
CA LEU A 9 -2.16 -12.19 3.92
C LEU A 9 -1.80 -13.69 3.94
N ILE A 10 -1.88 -14.34 5.09
CA ILE A 10 -1.50 -15.76 5.25
C ILE A 10 -2.38 -16.67 4.39
N SER A 11 -3.69 -16.41 4.35
CA SER A 11 -4.62 -17.19 3.52
C SER A 11 -4.38 -17.00 2.02
N ALA A 12 -4.00 -15.80 1.58
CA ALA A 12 -3.61 -15.55 0.19
C ALA A 12 -2.37 -16.36 -0.22
N PHE A 13 -1.34 -16.43 0.63
CA PHE A 13 -0.13 -17.20 0.34
C PHE A 13 -0.36 -18.72 0.35
N ASN A 14 -1.14 -19.24 1.30
CA ASN A 14 -1.43 -20.68 1.41
C ASN A 14 -2.24 -21.21 0.20
N VAL A 15 -3.14 -20.41 -0.36
CA VAL A 15 -3.89 -20.77 -1.58
C VAL A 15 -2.98 -20.89 -2.81
N GLN A 16 -1.95 -20.05 -2.89
CA GLN A 16 -0.99 -20.05 -3.98
C GLN A 16 -0.05 -21.27 -3.92
N GLU A 17 0.36 -21.66 -2.72
CA GLU A 17 1.16 -22.86 -2.48
C GLU A 17 0.40 -24.15 -2.87
N ASN A 18 -0.88 -24.24 -2.52
CA ASN A 18 -1.73 -25.38 -2.89
C ASN A 18 -1.98 -25.47 -4.42
N ARG A 19 -2.13 -24.33 -5.13
CA ARG A 19 -2.24 -24.31 -6.60
C ARG A 19 -0.95 -24.78 -7.28
N ASN A 20 0.22 -24.43 -6.74
CA ASN A 20 1.52 -24.86 -7.28
C ASN A 20 1.75 -26.36 -7.09
N GLN A 21 1.31 -26.91 -5.94
CA GLN A 21 1.38 -28.36 -5.69
C GLN A 21 0.39 -29.15 -6.57
N GLN A 22 -0.80 -28.62 -6.83
CA GLN A 22 -1.76 -29.27 -7.75
C GLN A 22 -1.27 -29.28 -9.21
N LYS A 23 -0.64 -28.20 -9.69
CA LYS A 23 -0.05 -28.15 -11.04
C LYS A 23 1.13 -29.13 -11.22
N LEU A 24 1.88 -29.41 -10.16
CA LEU A 24 3.01 -30.36 -10.20
C LEU A 24 2.54 -31.83 -10.24
N ASN A 25 1.33 -32.12 -9.74
CA ASN A 25 0.82 -33.48 -9.57
C ASN A 25 -0.06 -34.00 -10.73
N THR A 26 -0.47 -33.15 -11.67
CA THR A 26 -1.21 -33.58 -12.87
C THR A 26 -0.27 -33.82 -14.06
N LYS A 27 0.27 -35.04 -14.20
CA LYS A 27 0.84 -35.54 -15.47
C LYS A 27 -0.31 -35.88 -16.45
N PRO A 28 -0.23 -35.52 -17.74
CA PRO A 28 -1.28 -35.86 -18.70
C PRO A 28 -1.27 -37.36 -19.02
N LYS A 29 -2.45 -37.99 -18.93
CA LYS A 29 -2.71 -39.36 -19.40
C LYS A 29 -2.82 -39.36 -20.93
N ASN A 30 -2.08 -40.25 -21.58
CA ASN A 30 -2.14 -40.51 -23.03
C ASN A 30 -3.56 -40.95 -23.45
N LEU A 31 -4.13 -40.30 -24.46
CA LEU A 31 -5.24 -40.83 -25.25
C LEU A 31 -4.85 -40.84 -26.74
N ALA A 32 -5.21 -41.93 -27.41
CA ALA A 32 -4.70 -42.37 -28.69
C ALA A 32 -5.35 -41.69 -29.91
N HIS A 33 -4.54 -41.67 -30.98
CA HIS A 33 -4.79 -41.44 -32.41
C HIS A 33 -6.25 -41.56 -32.91
N VAL A 34 -6.73 -40.50 -33.56
CA VAL A 34 -7.65 -40.57 -34.71
C VAL A 34 -7.19 -39.53 -35.73
N ASP A 35 -6.79 -40.00 -36.91
CA ASP A 35 -6.47 -39.19 -38.08
C ASP A 35 -7.75 -38.72 -38.77
N HIS A 36 -7.84 -37.43 -39.09
CA HIS A 36 -8.42 -36.97 -40.36
C HIS A 36 -7.84 -35.61 -40.76
N SER A 37 -7.48 -35.57 -42.03
CA SER A 37 -6.77 -34.57 -42.82
C SER A 37 -7.54 -33.28 -43.14
N ASN A 38 -6.75 -32.23 -43.39
CA ASN A 38 -7.01 -30.94 -44.05
C ASN A 38 -7.43 -29.77 -43.15
N ASP A 39 -6.45 -28.99 -42.69
CA ASP A 39 -6.38 -27.52 -42.81
C ASP A 39 -5.09 -26.96 -42.16
N PRO A 40 -4.62 -25.75 -42.53
CA PRO A 40 -3.20 -25.39 -42.50
C PRO A 40 -2.68 -25.01 -41.11
N GLU A 41 -1.44 -25.41 -40.84
CA GLU A 41 -0.52 -24.90 -39.81
C GLU A 41 -1.12 -24.62 -38.42
N ILE A 42 -1.29 -25.69 -37.64
CA ILE A 42 -1.32 -25.61 -36.18
C ILE A 42 0.07 -25.13 -35.72
N CYS A 43 0.21 -23.83 -35.45
CA CYS A 43 1.30 -23.30 -34.64
C CYS A 43 1.27 -24.03 -33.28
N SER A 44 2.23 -24.93 -33.08
CA SER A 44 2.56 -25.44 -31.77
C SER A 44 3.02 -24.26 -30.92
N LEU A 45 2.13 -23.81 -30.01
CA LEU A 45 2.52 -22.87 -28.97
C LEU A 45 3.45 -23.61 -28.01
N GLU A 46 4.74 -23.52 -28.29
CA GLU A 46 5.77 -23.89 -27.34
C GLU A 46 5.59 -23.01 -26.10
N TYR A 47 5.10 -23.64 -25.02
CA TYR A 47 4.95 -23.02 -23.71
C TYR A 47 6.33 -22.58 -23.24
N GLN A 48 6.68 -21.32 -23.47
CA GLN A 48 7.73 -20.70 -22.68
C GLN A 48 7.18 -20.54 -21.27
N PRO A 49 7.77 -21.19 -20.24
CA PRO A 49 7.38 -20.92 -18.87
C PRO A 49 7.62 -19.44 -18.65
N ALA A 50 6.53 -18.70 -18.39
CA ALA A 50 6.59 -17.33 -17.91
C ALA A 50 7.70 -17.29 -16.86
N GLN A 51 8.72 -16.45 -17.06
CA GLN A 51 9.77 -16.26 -16.08
C GLN A 51 9.07 -16.05 -14.74
N ILE A 52 9.20 -17.06 -13.88
CA ILE A 52 8.70 -17.03 -12.52
C ILE A 52 9.46 -15.85 -11.92
N PHE A 53 8.80 -14.70 -11.82
CA PHE A 53 9.23 -13.67 -10.90
C PHE A 53 9.35 -14.40 -9.58
N GLU A 54 10.59 -14.57 -9.10
CA GLU A 54 10.84 -15.07 -7.77
C GLU A 54 10.10 -14.13 -6.83
N VAL A 55 8.91 -14.56 -6.41
CA VAL A 55 8.22 -13.97 -5.28
C VAL A 55 9.22 -14.10 -4.15
N SER A 56 9.77 -12.97 -3.69
CA SER A 56 10.69 -12.88 -2.56
C SER A 56 10.24 -13.86 -1.48
N LYS A 57 10.98 -14.96 -1.34
CA LYS A 57 10.75 -16.03 -0.36
C LYS A 57 11.13 -15.57 1.05
N THR A 58 10.74 -14.36 1.45
CA THR A 58 10.87 -13.96 2.84
C THR A 58 9.62 -14.45 3.55
N PRO A 59 9.69 -15.55 4.33
CA PRO A 59 8.54 -15.97 5.13
C PRO A 59 8.10 -14.78 5.99
N VAL A 60 6.79 -14.54 6.06
CA VAL A 60 6.20 -13.38 6.79
C VAL A 60 6.74 -13.23 8.21
N LYS A 61 7.17 -14.33 8.84
CA LYS A 61 7.83 -14.39 10.16
C LYS A 61 9.22 -13.73 10.24
N GLU A 62 9.95 -13.61 9.14
CA GLU A 62 11.27 -12.95 9.09
C GLU A 62 11.18 -11.42 8.96
N ASN A 63 9.98 -10.88 8.70
CA ASN A 63 9.81 -9.44 8.59
C ASN A 63 9.96 -8.78 9.97
N TRP A 64 10.94 -7.88 10.10
CA TRP A 64 11.23 -7.14 11.33
C TRP A 64 9.99 -6.45 11.91
N PHE A 65 9.11 -5.90 11.06
CA PHE A 65 7.90 -5.23 11.50
C PHE A 65 6.90 -6.19 12.17
N VAL A 66 6.76 -7.40 11.64
CA VAL A 66 5.87 -8.44 12.20
C VAL A 66 6.41 -8.93 13.55
N ARG A 67 7.73 -9.11 13.65
CA ARG A 67 8.40 -9.49 14.89
C ARG A 67 8.29 -8.42 15.98
N ASN A 68 8.34 -7.15 15.62
CA ASN A 68 8.37 -6.01 16.55
C ASN A 68 7.04 -5.24 16.62
N GLN A 69 5.93 -5.84 16.19
CA GLN A 69 4.61 -5.21 16.14
C GLN A 69 4.13 -4.59 17.47
N LYS A 70 4.61 -5.10 18.62
CA LYS A 70 4.30 -4.54 19.95
C LYS A 70 4.91 -3.15 20.15
N ILE A 71 6.07 -2.90 19.55
CA ILE A 71 6.79 -1.62 19.59
C ILE A 71 6.14 -0.61 18.63
N VAL A 72 5.57 -1.07 17.51
CA VAL A 72 4.86 -0.20 16.54
C VAL A 72 3.37 -0.04 16.90
N SER A 73 2.92 -0.57 18.04
CA SER A 73 1.53 -0.46 18.46
C SER A 73 1.14 0.99 18.76
N ASN A 74 -0.09 1.39 18.40
CA ASN A 74 -0.68 2.67 18.79
C ASN A 74 -0.63 2.94 20.30
N ARG A 75 -0.60 1.88 21.13
CA ARG A 75 -0.40 2.04 22.57
C ARG A 75 1.02 2.49 22.89
N PHE A 76 2.02 1.82 22.33
CA PHE A 76 3.42 2.19 22.53
C PHE A 76 3.71 3.59 21.99
N LEU A 77 3.27 3.89 20.76
CA LEU A 77 3.49 5.19 20.14
C LEU A 77 2.88 6.34 20.97
N ARG A 78 1.67 6.16 21.51
CA ARG A 78 1.05 7.17 22.38
C ARG A 78 1.83 7.37 23.68
N TRP A 79 2.26 6.27 24.31
CA TRP A 79 3.05 6.34 25.54
C TRP A 79 4.43 6.98 25.30
N SER A 80 5.11 6.63 24.22
CA SER A 80 6.42 7.21 23.87
C SER A 80 6.31 8.70 23.55
N THR A 81 5.32 9.09 22.74
CA THR A 81 5.10 10.52 22.43
C THR A 81 4.73 11.30 23.68
N GLY A 82 3.84 10.77 24.52
CA GLY A 82 3.48 11.39 25.79
C GLY A 82 4.69 11.57 26.72
N ALA A 83 5.55 10.56 26.83
CA ALA A 83 6.77 10.64 27.64
C ALA A 83 7.73 11.72 27.11
N VAL A 84 7.96 11.79 25.79
CA VAL A 84 8.81 12.83 25.17
C VAL A 84 8.26 14.23 25.43
N LEU A 85 6.94 14.42 25.34
CA LEU A 85 6.29 15.70 25.63
C LEU A 85 6.42 16.11 27.10
N ILE A 86 6.29 15.17 28.03
CA ILE A 86 6.48 15.44 29.46
C ILE A 86 7.93 15.83 29.74
N VAL A 87 8.91 15.12 29.17
CA VAL A 87 10.34 15.47 29.32
C VAL A 87 10.62 16.86 28.78
N HIS A 88 10.10 17.20 27.60
CA HIS A 88 10.21 18.55 27.04
C HIS A 88 9.59 19.60 27.97
N PHE A 89 8.39 19.35 28.48
CA PHE A 89 7.70 20.27 29.40
C PHE A 89 8.52 20.53 30.66
N VAL A 90 9.08 19.48 31.28
CA VAL A 90 9.92 19.61 32.48
C VAL A 90 11.18 20.43 32.19
N ILE A 91 11.83 20.21 31.05
CA ILE A 91 13.01 20.98 30.64
C ILE A 91 12.65 22.46 30.42
N LEU A 92 11.52 22.74 29.76
CA LEU A 92 11.05 24.12 29.56
C LEU A 92 10.76 24.82 30.89
N VAL A 93 10.08 24.15 31.82
CA VAL A 93 9.83 24.68 33.17
C VAL A 93 11.15 24.95 33.90
N PHE A 94 12.11 24.02 33.82
CA PHE A 94 13.43 24.20 34.44
C PHE A 94 14.17 25.43 33.88
N VAL A 95 14.23 25.57 32.55
CA VAL A 95 14.82 26.74 31.89
C VAL A 95 14.13 28.01 32.34
N GLN A 96 12.79 28.03 32.38
CA GLN A 96 11.99 29.19 32.79
C GLN A 96 12.17 29.58 34.26
N CYS A 97 12.35 28.61 35.16
CA CYS A 97 12.55 28.88 36.59
C CYS A 97 13.95 29.43 36.91
N TRP A 98 14.96 29.11 36.09
CA TRP A 98 16.36 29.45 36.38
C TRP A 98 16.97 30.50 35.45
N THR A 99 16.34 30.79 34.32
CA THR A 99 16.82 31.86 33.44
C THR A 99 16.49 33.22 34.04
N THR A 100 17.49 34.10 34.08
CA THR A 100 17.30 35.52 34.42
C THR A 100 17.00 36.36 33.18
N ARG A 101 17.21 35.78 31.99
CA ARG A 101 16.92 36.41 30.72
C ARG A 101 15.53 35.98 30.30
N ALA A 102 15.26 34.69 30.03
CA ALA A 102 14.07 34.20 29.31
C ALA A 102 12.80 34.02 30.14
N ALA A 103 12.73 34.68 31.28
CA ALA A 103 11.61 34.57 32.20
C ALA A 103 10.36 35.20 31.57
N ILE A 104 9.21 34.54 31.74
CA ILE A 104 7.89 35.08 31.34
C ILE A 104 7.63 36.45 32.00
N TYR A 105 8.31 36.76 33.11
CA TYR A 105 8.24 38.05 33.78
C TYR A 105 9.53 38.35 34.58
N PRO A 106 10.22 39.50 34.41
CA PRO A 106 10.01 40.57 33.43
C PRO A 106 10.71 40.31 32.07
N ILE A 107 10.38 41.12 31.07
CA ILE A 107 10.68 40.95 29.63
C ILE A 107 12.21 40.93 29.34
N MET A 108 12.67 39.92 28.59
CA MET A 108 14.01 39.85 27.97
C MET A 108 14.33 41.05 27.09
N GLY A 109 15.54 41.58 27.23
CA GLY A 109 16.10 42.56 26.29
C GLY A 109 16.12 42.03 24.84
N LEU A 110 15.75 42.89 23.91
CA LEU A 110 15.73 42.71 22.45
C LEU A 110 17.12 42.62 21.79
N THR A 111 18.17 42.38 22.58
CA THR A 111 19.57 42.35 22.11
C THR A 111 20.22 41.07 22.62
N ASP A 112 20.91 40.35 21.72
CA ASP A 112 21.54 39.02 21.90
C ASP A 112 20.60 37.81 21.82
N CYS A 113 19.84 37.71 20.73
CA CYS A 113 19.06 36.50 20.40
C CYS A 113 19.98 35.27 20.22
N PHE A 114 19.53 34.10 20.71
CA PHE A 114 20.23 32.81 20.59
C PHE A 114 21.56 32.66 21.34
N HIS A 115 21.88 33.56 22.28
CA HIS A 115 23.06 33.44 23.15
C HIS A 115 22.65 33.14 24.60
N GLY A 116 23.07 31.98 25.12
CA GLY A 116 22.78 31.57 26.50
C GLY A 116 22.72 30.06 26.69
N TRP A 117 22.85 29.61 27.94
CA TRP A 117 22.75 28.19 28.29
C TRP A 117 21.32 27.67 28.12
N GLU A 118 20.33 28.57 28.10
CA GLU A 118 18.90 28.30 27.91
C GLU A 118 18.61 27.62 26.56
N TRP A 119 19.48 27.81 25.57
CA TRP A 119 19.36 27.22 24.23
C TRP A 119 20.03 25.85 24.09
N ILE A 120 20.85 25.43 25.06
CA ILE A 120 21.53 24.13 25.03
C ILE A 120 20.53 22.97 24.88
N PRO A 121 19.39 22.92 25.62
CA PRO A 121 18.42 21.85 25.43
C PRO A 121 17.86 21.81 24.01
N HIS A 122 17.57 22.98 23.41
CA HIS A 122 17.07 23.07 22.03
C HIS A 122 18.11 22.55 21.02
N GLN A 123 19.39 22.90 21.19
CA GLN A 123 20.47 22.39 20.35
C GLN A 123 20.60 20.86 20.46
N VAL A 124 20.57 20.31 21.68
CA VAL A 124 20.64 18.87 21.93
C VAL A 124 19.46 18.15 21.28
N PHE A 125 18.23 18.65 21.43
CA PHE A 125 17.06 18.08 20.77
C PHE A 125 17.17 18.12 19.24
N THR A 126 17.66 19.23 18.69
CA THR A 126 17.85 19.39 17.24
C THR A 126 18.88 18.39 16.70
N MET A 127 19.98 18.15 17.43
CA MET A 127 20.98 17.13 17.06
C MET A 127 20.40 15.72 17.08
N VAL A 128 19.68 15.34 18.14
CA VAL A 128 19.02 14.03 18.25
C VAL A 128 18.00 13.84 17.14
N TYR A 129 17.17 14.86 16.86
CA TYR A 129 16.19 14.84 15.80
C TYR A 129 16.83 14.65 14.41
N THR A 130 17.91 15.38 14.13
CA THR A 130 18.65 15.27 12.86
C THR A 130 19.24 13.86 12.67
N PHE A 131 19.78 13.28 13.74
CA PHE A 131 20.30 11.92 13.72
C PHE A 131 19.21 10.88 13.43
N LEU A 132 18.03 11.03 14.04
CA LEU A 132 16.88 10.15 13.77
C LEU A 132 16.39 10.27 12.32
N MET A 133 16.37 11.48 11.75
CA MET A 133 16.01 11.69 10.33
C MET A 133 16.99 10.95 9.41
N PHE A 134 18.29 10.97 9.70
CA PHE A 134 19.29 10.22 8.93
C PHE A 134 19.03 8.71 8.98
N ILE A 135 18.76 8.16 10.17
CA ILE A 135 18.40 6.73 10.33
C ILE A 135 17.15 6.39 9.50
N LEU A 136 16.14 7.25 9.53
CA LEU A 136 14.92 7.06 8.75
C LEU A 136 15.18 7.05 7.24
N ILE A 137 16.01 7.97 6.73
CA ILE A 137 16.38 7.99 5.29
C ILE A 137 17.03 6.67 4.86
N VAL A 138 17.99 6.18 5.65
CA VAL A 138 18.68 4.91 5.36
C VAL A 138 17.69 3.73 5.40
N THR A 139 16.80 3.71 6.39
CA THR A 139 15.79 2.66 6.56
C THR A 139 14.76 2.65 5.42
N LEU A 140 14.36 3.85 4.95
CA LEU A 140 13.37 4.01 3.89
C LEU A 140 13.91 3.74 2.48
N LYS A 141 15.24 3.72 2.29
CA LYS A 141 15.89 3.53 0.97
C LYS A 141 15.43 2.25 0.26
N ASN A 142 15.23 1.17 1.01
CA ASN A 142 14.85 -0.15 0.47
C ASN A 142 13.39 -0.50 0.76
N ALA A 143 12.61 0.40 1.35
CA ALA A 143 11.19 0.17 1.59
C ALA A 143 10.43 0.21 0.26
N THR A 144 9.63 -0.81 -0.02
CA THR A 144 8.70 -0.83 -1.16
C THR A 144 7.35 -0.32 -0.68
N ASP A 145 6.78 0.67 -1.36
CA ASP A 145 5.55 1.33 -0.93
C ASP A 145 4.54 1.43 -2.09
N ALA A 146 3.27 1.15 -1.77
CA ALA A 146 2.15 1.19 -2.70
C ALA A 146 1.52 2.59 -2.82
N TYR A 147 1.66 3.45 -1.80
CA TYR A 147 0.91 4.71 -1.66
C TYR A 147 1.75 5.97 -1.87
N GLY A 148 3.04 5.84 -2.13
CA GLY A 148 3.94 6.99 -2.30
C GLY A 148 4.31 7.71 -0.99
N ILE A 149 3.82 7.22 0.16
CA ILE A 149 4.18 7.62 1.53
C ILE A 149 5.70 7.61 1.70
N ARG A 150 6.41 6.63 1.13
CA ARG A 150 7.88 6.57 1.15
C ARG A 150 8.49 7.82 0.54
N SER A 151 8.00 8.24 -0.63
CA SER A 151 8.57 9.41 -1.30
C SER A 151 8.26 10.70 -0.55
N GLU A 152 7.07 10.80 0.04
CA GLU A 152 6.67 11.91 0.91
C GLU A 152 7.54 11.99 2.15
N LEU A 153 7.66 10.88 2.88
CA LEU A 153 8.44 10.79 4.10
C LEU A 153 9.93 11.02 3.84
N LEU A 154 10.46 10.53 2.72
CA LEU A 154 11.85 10.76 2.33
C LEU A 154 12.10 12.24 2.02
N VAL A 155 11.21 12.90 1.27
CA VAL A 155 11.32 14.35 1.00
C VAL A 155 11.26 15.14 2.31
N ILE A 156 10.32 14.81 3.20
CA ILE A 156 10.20 15.45 4.51
C ILE A 156 11.46 15.25 5.35
N CYS A 157 11.97 14.02 5.45
CA CYS A 157 13.19 13.72 6.22
C CYS A 157 14.41 14.44 5.66
N VAL A 158 14.57 14.50 4.32
CA VAL A 158 15.70 15.19 3.67
C VAL A 158 15.62 16.69 3.89
N VAL A 159 14.47 17.32 3.63
CA VAL A 159 14.30 18.77 3.79
C VAL A 159 14.50 19.18 5.25
N ASN A 160 13.86 18.48 6.19
CA ASN A 160 14.05 18.74 7.61
C ASN A 160 15.48 18.50 8.09
N GLY A 161 16.13 17.43 7.60
CA GLY A 161 17.51 17.11 7.96
C GLY A 161 18.51 18.17 7.48
N VAL A 162 18.38 18.65 6.25
CA VAL A 162 19.23 19.72 5.70
C VAL A 162 19.05 21.02 6.50
N ILE A 163 17.80 21.41 6.76
CA ILE A 163 17.49 22.63 7.53
C ILE A 163 18.03 22.53 8.96
N SER A 164 17.83 21.40 9.63
CA SER A 164 18.30 21.19 11.01
C SER A 164 19.84 21.19 11.08
N THR A 165 20.51 20.61 10.09
CA THR A 165 21.98 20.63 9.98
C THR A 165 22.51 22.05 9.78
N PHE A 166 21.86 22.83 8.91
CA PHE A 166 22.19 24.25 8.72
C PHE A 166 22.01 25.04 10.03
N PHE A 167 20.90 24.82 10.75
CA PHE A 167 20.63 25.50 12.02
C PHE A 167 21.68 25.16 13.10
N ILE A 168 22.11 23.90 13.18
CA ILE A 168 23.20 23.48 14.10
C ILE A 168 24.50 24.20 13.73
N PHE A 169 24.86 24.25 12.45
CA PHE A 169 26.07 24.92 11.99
C PHE A 169 26.02 26.43 12.27
N TYR A 170 24.87 27.07 11.98
CA TYR A 170 24.62 28.49 12.23
C TYR A 170 24.82 28.86 13.69
N LEU A 171 24.27 28.08 14.63
CA LEU A 171 24.37 28.37 16.07
C LEU A 171 25.76 28.09 16.69
N ASN A 172 26.64 27.36 16.01
CA ASN A 172 27.95 26.97 16.53
C ASN A 172 29.12 27.69 15.87
N MET A 173 28.89 28.39 14.76
CA MET A 173 29.94 29.07 14.01
C MET A 173 29.94 30.55 14.32
N SER A 174 30.97 31.01 15.04
CA SER A 174 31.21 32.42 15.37
C SER A 174 31.38 33.33 14.14
N PHE A 175 31.67 32.77 12.96
CA PHE A 175 31.82 33.52 11.71
C PHE A 175 30.49 34.04 11.14
N VAL A 176 29.35 33.55 11.62
CA VAL A 176 28.02 33.85 11.06
C VAL A 176 27.31 35.02 11.79
N GLU A 177 27.94 35.60 12.81
CA GLU A 177 27.42 36.76 13.56
C GLU A 177 27.12 38.02 12.70
N GLN A 178 27.63 38.09 11.48
CA GLN A 178 27.36 39.20 10.55
C GLN A 178 26.03 39.07 9.80
N ILE A 179 25.34 37.93 9.91
CA ILE A 179 24.09 37.68 9.21
C ILE A 179 22.91 37.88 10.13
N ASP A 180 21.99 38.76 9.74
CA ASP A 180 20.77 39.08 10.49
C ASP A 180 19.96 37.79 10.82
N PRO A 181 19.90 37.40 12.11
CA PRO A 181 19.28 36.15 12.55
C PRO A 181 17.79 36.10 12.27
N ASP A 182 17.12 37.25 12.26
CA ASP A 182 15.66 37.32 12.11
C ASP A 182 15.25 36.98 10.68
N ASN A 183 16.00 37.44 9.68
CA ASN A 183 15.65 37.23 8.28
C ASN A 183 15.97 35.79 7.80
N GLN A 184 17.10 35.22 8.20
CA GLN A 184 17.45 33.85 7.78
C GLN A 184 16.60 32.78 8.46
N LEU A 185 16.35 32.90 9.77
CA LEU A 185 15.54 31.94 10.49
C LEU A 185 14.09 31.92 9.97
N VAL A 186 13.52 33.10 9.70
CA VAL A 186 12.18 33.21 9.12
C VAL A 186 12.14 32.55 7.73
N ASN A 187 13.15 32.75 6.89
CA ASN A 187 13.22 32.13 5.57
C ASN A 187 13.34 30.58 5.63
N LEU A 188 14.15 30.04 6.56
CA LEU A 188 14.29 28.59 6.75
C LEU A 188 13.00 27.94 7.29
N CYS A 189 12.35 28.58 8.26
CA CYS A 189 11.05 28.15 8.77
C CYS A 189 9.97 28.21 7.67
N PHE A 190 10.01 29.24 6.83
CA PHE A 190 9.07 29.41 5.72
C PHE A 190 9.22 28.32 4.66
N ILE A 191 10.46 27.94 4.30
CA ILE A 191 10.71 26.84 3.34
C ILE A 191 10.16 25.52 3.88
N ASN A 192 10.37 25.22 5.16
CA ASN A 192 9.84 24.01 5.78
C ASN A 192 8.31 24.01 5.78
N PHE A 193 7.71 25.14 6.17
CA PHE A 193 6.26 25.33 6.13
C PHE A 193 5.69 25.14 4.72
N LEU A 194 6.27 25.78 3.70
CA LEU A 194 5.83 25.63 2.31
C LEU A 194 5.96 24.19 1.82
N THR A 195 7.04 23.51 2.18
CA THR A 195 7.24 22.10 1.83
C THR A 195 6.15 21.22 2.45
N MET A 196 5.82 21.44 3.73
CA MET A 196 4.76 20.72 4.42
C MET A 196 3.38 20.99 3.81
N GLN A 197 3.07 22.26 3.54
CA GLN A 197 1.81 22.66 2.89
C GLN A 197 1.68 22.05 1.50
N TYR A 198 2.78 22.00 0.75
CA TYR A 198 2.80 21.35 -0.57
C TYR A 198 2.51 19.85 -0.47
N GLN A 199 3.16 19.12 0.44
CA GLN A 199 2.99 17.67 0.56
C GLN A 199 1.63 17.29 1.15
N MET A 200 1.12 18.02 2.16
CA MET A 200 -0.11 17.65 2.86
C MET A 200 -1.40 18.17 2.22
N ILE A 201 -1.34 19.26 1.46
CA ILE A 201 -2.53 19.91 0.91
C ILE A 201 -2.47 19.98 -0.62
N ILE A 202 -1.44 20.61 -1.16
CA ILE A 202 -1.41 20.92 -2.60
C ILE A 202 -1.30 19.64 -3.44
N LYS A 203 -0.38 18.74 -3.09
CA LYS A 203 -0.13 17.51 -3.84
C LYS A 203 -1.36 16.56 -3.81
N PRO A 204 -2.00 16.26 -2.67
CA PRO A 204 -3.23 15.46 -2.64
C PRO A 204 -4.36 16.09 -3.45
N VAL A 205 -4.55 17.41 -3.37
CA VAL A 205 -5.58 18.13 -4.14
C VAL A 205 -5.29 18.08 -5.64
N MET A 206 -4.04 18.30 -6.06
CA MET A 206 -3.64 18.21 -7.48
C MET A 206 -3.83 16.80 -8.05
N VAL A 207 -3.53 15.77 -7.25
CA VAL A 207 -3.78 14.36 -7.63
C VAL A 207 -5.27 14.08 -7.72
N ALA A 208 -6.07 14.54 -6.74
CA ALA A 208 -7.53 14.41 -6.75
C ALA A 208 -8.18 15.12 -7.95
N GLN A 209 -7.61 16.23 -8.41
CA GLN A 209 -8.04 16.97 -9.60
C GLN A 209 -7.48 16.42 -10.92
N GLY A 210 -6.72 15.30 -10.90
CA GLY A 210 -6.15 14.69 -12.11
C GLY A 210 -4.97 15.45 -12.72
N ARG A 211 -4.45 16.49 -12.07
CA ARG A 211 -3.35 17.36 -12.55
C ARG A 211 -1.98 16.88 -12.06
N SER A 212 -1.69 15.59 -12.26
CA SER A 212 -0.42 15.00 -11.83
C SER A 212 0.71 15.21 -12.87
N ASN A 213 1.61 16.14 -12.54
CA ASN A 213 3.06 16.18 -12.81
C ASN A 213 3.57 17.36 -13.65
N VAL A 214 4.14 18.37 -12.98
CA VAL A 214 5.05 19.37 -13.59
C VAL A 214 6.42 18.74 -13.94
N PHE A 215 6.80 17.63 -13.27
CA PHE A 215 8.00 16.83 -13.58
C PHE A 215 7.83 15.80 -14.70
N ARG A 216 6.72 15.85 -15.47
CA ARG A 216 6.45 14.93 -16.58
C ARG A 216 7.43 15.08 -17.77
N LEU A 217 8.27 16.12 -17.77
CA LEU A 217 9.19 16.43 -18.89
C LEU A 217 10.42 15.52 -19.00
N LEU A 218 10.71 14.68 -18.00
CA LEU A 218 11.91 13.82 -17.98
C LEU A 218 11.62 12.32 -18.20
N THR A 219 10.37 11.94 -18.46
CA THR A 219 10.00 10.55 -18.74
C THR A 219 9.63 10.39 -20.22
N LEU A 220 10.47 9.67 -20.98
CA LEU A 220 10.20 9.28 -22.36
C LEU A 220 8.86 8.51 -22.45
N PRO A 221 8.00 8.80 -23.45
CA PRO A 221 6.78 8.04 -23.64
C PRO A 221 7.13 6.67 -24.24
N SER A 222 6.73 5.59 -23.58
CA SER A 222 6.81 4.24 -24.12
C SER A 222 5.47 3.86 -24.75
N ARG A 223 5.55 3.29 -25.96
CA ARG A 223 4.44 3.00 -26.87
C ARG A 223 3.91 1.58 -26.59
N ASN A 224 3.17 1.39 -25.52
CA ASN A 224 2.27 0.23 -25.34
C ASN A 224 0.87 0.75 -24.99
N LYS A 225 -0.18 0.02 -25.41
CA LYS A 225 -1.56 0.38 -25.05
C LYS A 225 -1.68 0.27 -23.54
N ASP A 226 -1.64 1.37 -22.81
CA ASP A 226 -1.73 1.37 -21.35
C ASP A 226 -3.16 1.01 -20.90
N LEU A 227 -3.30 0.25 -19.81
CA LEU A 227 -4.60 0.07 -19.15
C LEU A 227 -5.07 1.46 -18.70
N THR A 228 -6.25 1.88 -19.13
CA THR A 228 -6.87 3.14 -18.73
C THR A 228 -7.93 2.91 -17.66
N LEU A 229 -8.33 3.96 -16.94
CA LEU A 229 -9.38 3.85 -15.94
C LEU A 229 -10.75 3.82 -16.62
N CYS A 230 -11.10 2.68 -17.22
CA CYS A 230 -12.40 2.40 -17.81
C CYS A 230 -12.80 0.94 -17.59
N ILE A 231 -14.10 0.64 -17.70
CA ILE A 231 -14.63 -0.70 -17.41
C ILE A 231 -14.06 -1.73 -18.38
N GLU A 232 -13.85 -1.35 -19.64
CA GLU A 232 -13.28 -2.22 -20.68
C GLU A 232 -11.85 -2.64 -20.34
N SER A 233 -11.03 -1.70 -19.85
CA SER A 233 -9.67 -1.99 -19.38
C SER A 233 -9.70 -2.90 -18.15
N PHE A 234 -10.65 -2.71 -17.24
CA PHE A 234 -10.81 -3.58 -16.07
C PHE A 234 -11.24 -5.00 -16.45
N ASP A 235 -12.14 -5.13 -17.42
CA ASP A 235 -12.54 -6.43 -17.95
C ASP A 235 -11.38 -7.14 -18.65
N ILE A 236 -10.55 -6.42 -19.41
CA ILE A 236 -9.31 -6.97 -19.98
C ILE A 236 -8.38 -7.46 -18.87
N LEU A 237 -8.23 -6.70 -17.79
CA LEU A 237 -7.43 -7.10 -16.64
C LEU A 237 -7.95 -8.38 -15.98
N LEU A 238 -9.27 -8.48 -15.77
CA LEU A 238 -9.88 -9.63 -15.09
C LEU A 238 -9.85 -10.90 -15.95
N ASN A 239 -9.91 -10.77 -17.27
CA ASN A 239 -9.90 -11.89 -18.21
C ASN A 239 -8.49 -12.35 -18.61
N ASN A 240 -7.46 -11.50 -18.40
CA ASN A 240 -6.08 -11.87 -18.68
C ASN A 240 -5.42 -12.46 -17.41
N PRO A 241 -5.01 -13.75 -17.42
CA PRO A 241 -4.47 -14.41 -16.22
C PRO A 241 -3.19 -13.76 -15.68
N ALA A 242 -2.35 -13.19 -16.56
CA ALA A 242 -1.12 -12.54 -16.14
C ALA A 242 -1.38 -11.16 -15.49
N LEU A 243 -2.36 -10.42 -15.99
CA LEU A 243 -2.79 -9.14 -15.39
C LEU A 243 -3.57 -9.36 -14.10
N LEU A 244 -4.44 -10.36 -14.07
CA LEU A 244 -5.19 -10.75 -12.87
C LEU A 244 -4.25 -11.17 -11.73
N GLU A 245 -3.20 -11.94 -12.02
CA GLU A 245 -2.22 -12.33 -11.00
C GLU A 245 -1.45 -11.12 -10.44
N GLN A 246 -1.10 -10.17 -11.30
CA GLN A 246 -0.48 -8.91 -10.87
C GLN A 246 -1.44 -8.06 -10.02
N PHE A 247 -2.71 -7.99 -10.43
CA PHE A 247 -3.76 -7.31 -9.68
C PHE A 247 -4.01 -7.97 -8.31
N LYS A 248 -3.97 -9.30 -8.26
CA LYS A 248 -4.09 -10.07 -7.02
C LYS A 248 -2.94 -9.85 -6.06
N MET A 249 -1.70 -9.85 -6.56
CA MET A 249 -0.52 -9.49 -5.76
C MET A 249 -0.61 -8.05 -5.24
N PHE A 250 -1.10 -7.12 -6.06
CA PHE A 250 -1.32 -5.74 -5.64
C PHE A 250 -2.38 -5.66 -4.53
N ALA A 251 -3.54 -6.29 -4.70
CA ALA A 251 -4.59 -6.32 -3.70
C ALA A 251 -4.15 -7.01 -2.39
N ALA A 252 -3.26 -8.01 -2.45
CA ALA A 252 -2.68 -8.63 -1.27
C ALA A 252 -1.82 -7.63 -0.46
N ARG A 253 -1.07 -6.77 -1.15
CA ARG A 253 -0.30 -5.68 -0.52
C ARG A 253 -1.22 -4.61 0.08
N GLU A 254 -2.38 -4.38 -0.53
CA GLU A 254 -3.40 -3.45 -0.03
C GLU A 254 -4.40 -4.09 0.96
N PHE A 255 -4.19 -5.34 1.36
CA PHE A 255 -5.10 -6.07 2.26
C PHE A 255 -6.57 -6.14 1.77
N SER A 256 -6.76 -6.20 0.44
CA SER A 256 -8.07 -6.27 -0.24
C SER A 256 -8.20 -7.47 -1.18
N VAL A 257 -7.31 -8.47 -1.02
CA VAL A 257 -7.22 -9.67 -1.86
C VAL A 257 -8.44 -10.59 -1.75
N GLU A 258 -9.17 -10.52 -0.65
CA GLU A 258 -10.42 -11.27 -0.45
C GLU A 258 -11.44 -11.02 -1.56
N ASN A 259 -11.50 -9.79 -2.10
CA ASN A 259 -12.45 -9.42 -3.15
C ASN A 259 -12.15 -10.16 -4.46
N ILE A 260 -10.86 -10.24 -4.83
CA ILE A 260 -10.41 -10.97 -6.04
C ILE A 260 -10.57 -12.47 -5.84
N MET A 261 -10.24 -12.98 -4.64
CA MET A 261 -10.38 -14.41 -4.33
C MET A 261 -11.84 -14.87 -4.34
N PHE A 262 -12.75 -14.04 -3.82
CA PHE A 262 -14.19 -14.29 -3.92
C PHE A 262 -14.64 -14.30 -5.37
N TYR A 263 -14.28 -13.27 -6.15
CA TYR A 263 -14.61 -13.17 -7.57
C TYR A 263 -14.15 -14.42 -8.36
N GLU A 264 -12.90 -14.85 -8.20
CA GLU A 264 -12.38 -16.08 -8.82
C GLU A 264 -13.16 -17.33 -8.37
N SER A 265 -13.50 -17.44 -7.08
CA SER A 265 -14.21 -18.59 -6.52
C SER A 265 -15.63 -18.69 -7.09
N CYS A 266 -16.33 -17.56 -7.19
CA CYS A 266 -17.68 -17.51 -7.74
C CYS A 266 -17.71 -17.75 -9.26
N LEU A 267 -16.73 -17.23 -10.01
CA LEU A 267 -16.61 -17.56 -11.44
C LEU A 267 -16.35 -19.05 -11.67
N ARG A 268 -15.45 -19.65 -10.88
CA ARG A 268 -15.20 -21.09 -10.92
C ARG A 268 -16.45 -21.87 -10.54
N PHE A 269 -17.19 -21.44 -9.53
CA PHE A 269 -18.45 -22.07 -9.11
C PHE A 269 -19.48 -22.05 -10.26
N ARG A 270 -19.65 -20.91 -10.92
CA ARG A 270 -20.57 -20.74 -12.06
C ARG A 270 -20.18 -21.59 -13.27
N GLN A 271 -18.89 -21.73 -13.55
CA GLN A 271 -18.37 -22.45 -14.72
C GLN A 271 -18.19 -23.97 -14.49
N SER A 272 -18.30 -24.43 -13.24
CA SER A 272 -18.09 -25.85 -12.92
C SER A 272 -19.24 -26.71 -13.42
N ALA A 273 -18.90 -27.85 -14.02
CA ALA A 273 -19.87 -28.88 -14.36
C ALA A 273 -20.24 -29.68 -13.10
N TRP A 274 -21.30 -29.27 -12.43
CA TRP A 274 -21.77 -29.90 -11.20
C TRP A 274 -22.46 -31.24 -11.48
N GLN A 275 -22.08 -32.26 -10.70
CA GLN A 275 -22.60 -33.63 -10.85
C GLN A 275 -23.90 -33.87 -10.08
N SER A 276 -24.22 -33.03 -9.08
CA SER A 276 -25.43 -33.12 -8.26
C SER A 276 -25.72 -31.79 -7.56
N GLU A 277 -26.98 -31.59 -7.15
CA GLU A 277 -27.39 -30.45 -6.31
C GLU A 277 -26.69 -30.43 -4.95
N ALA A 278 -26.39 -31.62 -4.39
CA ALA A 278 -25.61 -31.74 -3.17
C ALA A 278 -24.18 -31.20 -3.34
N ALA A 279 -23.56 -31.39 -4.52
CA ALA A 279 -22.24 -30.84 -4.82
C ALA A 279 -22.28 -29.31 -4.96
N ILE A 280 -23.33 -28.76 -5.59
CA ILE A 280 -23.57 -27.31 -5.68
C ILE A 280 -23.71 -26.72 -4.28
N THR A 281 -24.57 -27.30 -3.46
CA THR A 281 -24.84 -26.84 -2.08
C THR A 281 -23.57 -26.91 -1.25
N SER A 282 -22.80 -28.00 -1.33
CA SER A 282 -21.56 -28.15 -0.60
C SER A 282 -20.51 -27.07 -0.95
N GLU A 283 -20.34 -26.72 -2.22
CA GLU A 283 -19.39 -25.65 -2.59
C GLU A 283 -19.96 -24.26 -2.28
N ALA A 284 -21.27 -24.06 -2.43
CA ALA A 284 -21.91 -22.80 -2.05
C ALA A 284 -21.73 -22.49 -0.55
N VAL A 285 -21.90 -23.50 0.32
CA VAL A 285 -21.62 -23.39 1.75
C VAL A 285 -20.14 -23.08 2.00
N ASN A 286 -19.21 -23.74 1.29
CA ASN A 286 -17.78 -23.46 1.40
C ASN A 286 -17.43 -22.01 1.02
N ILE A 287 -18.01 -21.48 -0.06
CA ILE A 287 -17.85 -20.08 -0.47
C ILE A 287 -18.44 -19.13 0.58
N PHE A 288 -19.62 -19.46 1.11
CA PHE A 288 -20.27 -18.69 2.16
C PHE A 288 -19.43 -18.63 3.43
N ASP A 289 -19.03 -19.78 3.97
CA ASP A 289 -18.21 -19.88 5.18
C ASP A 289 -16.87 -19.16 5.02
N LYS A 290 -16.31 -19.18 3.81
CA LYS A 290 -15.01 -18.56 3.52
C LYS A 290 -15.09 -17.07 3.29
N PHE A 291 -16.12 -16.52 2.66
CA PHE A 291 -16.11 -15.11 2.24
C PHE A 291 -17.26 -14.28 2.79
N ILE A 292 -18.33 -14.90 3.30
CA ILE A 292 -19.56 -14.22 3.68
C ILE A 292 -19.84 -14.38 5.18
N ALA A 293 -19.58 -15.53 5.80
CA ALA A 293 -19.82 -15.74 7.23
C ALA A 293 -19.13 -14.67 8.09
N TYR A 294 -19.84 -14.14 9.10
CA TYR A 294 -19.40 -12.98 9.89
C TYR A 294 -18.03 -13.18 10.57
N GLU A 295 -17.75 -14.42 10.99
CA GLU A 295 -16.50 -14.80 11.66
C GLU A 295 -15.37 -15.14 10.68
N SER A 296 -15.59 -15.03 9.37
CA SER A 296 -14.55 -15.39 8.40
C SER A 296 -13.40 -14.37 8.40
N PRO A 297 -12.14 -14.84 8.38
CA PRO A 297 -10.98 -13.96 8.18
C PRO A 297 -10.95 -13.29 6.80
N LEU A 298 -11.65 -13.86 5.81
CA LEU A 298 -11.75 -13.37 4.43
C LEU A 298 -13.13 -12.75 4.13
N THR A 299 -13.87 -12.34 5.15
CA THR A 299 -15.18 -11.69 4.98
C THR A 299 -15.07 -10.49 4.05
N ILE A 300 -15.86 -10.49 2.98
CA ILE A 300 -15.98 -9.41 2.01
C ILE A 300 -17.10 -8.44 2.43
N ASN A 301 -17.07 -7.22 1.89
CA ASN A 301 -18.10 -6.23 2.15
C ASN A 301 -19.20 -6.32 1.08
N LEU A 302 -20.40 -6.74 1.47
CA LEU A 302 -21.60 -6.79 0.62
C LEU A 302 -22.71 -5.94 1.24
N THR A 303 -23.65 -5.48 0.41
CA THR A 303 -24.86 -4.85 0.91
C THR A 303 -25.69 -5.84 1.73
N GLY A 304 -26.41 -5.33 2.74
CA GLY A 304 -27.26 -6.16 3.59
C GLY A 304 -28.30 -6.95 2.80
N ARG A 305 -28.83 -6.37 1.71
CA ARG A 305 -29.78 -7.02 0.80
C ARG A 305 -29.17 -8.25 0.13
N THR A 306 -28.03 -8.08 -0.54
CA THR A 306 -27.36 -9.16 -1.27
C THR A 306 -26.90 -10.27 -0.33
N ARG A 307 -26.39 -9.89 0.85
CA ARG A 307 -26.02 -10.84 1.90
C ARG A 307 -27.23 -11.67 2.35
N GLN A 308 -28.34 -11.02 2.68
CA GLN A 308 -29.55 -11.69 3.15
C GLN A 308 -30.12 -12.64 2.09
N ALA A 309 -30.14 -12.23 0.82
CA ALA A 309 -30.58 -13.11 -0.26
C ALA A 309 -29.76 -14.41 -0.36
N ILE A 310 -28.44 -14.34 -0.13
CA ILE A 310 -27.56 -15.52 -0.11
C ILE A 310 -27.84 -16.39 1.13
N GLU A 311 -28.03 -15.77 2.30
CA GLU A 311 -28.36 -16.46 3.55
C GLU A 311 -29.70 -17.21 3.45
N ASP A 312 -30.73 -16.56 2.89
CA ASP A 312 -32.04 -17.16 2.65
C ASP A 312 -31.96 -18.33 1.67
N THR A 313 -31.22 -18.17 0.56
CA THR A 313 -31.02 -19.22 -0.46
C THR A 313 -30.33 -20.46 0.13
N LEU A 314 -29.38 -20.27 1.05
CA LEU A 314 -28.73 -21.36 1.78
C LEU A 314 -29.66 -22.01 2.81
N GLY A 315 -30.42 -21.21 3.56
CA GLY A 315 -31.37 -21.68 4.57
C GLY A 315 -32.48 -22.55 3.97
N ASP A 316 -32.98 -22.17 2.79
CA ASP A 316 -34.04 -22.89 2.08
C ASP A 316 -33.52 -24.09 1.26
N ASN A 317 -32.20 -24.33 1.24
CA ASN A 317 -31.53 -25.35 0.42
C ASN A 317 -31.83 -25.23 -1.09
N VAL A 318 -32.00 -24.02 -1.62
CA VAL A 318 -32.29 -23.75 -3.05
C VAL A 318 -31.02 -23.25 -3.78
N CYS A 319 -29.87 -23.83 -3.45
CA CYS A 319 -28.58 -23.44 -4.03
C CYS A 319 -28.53 -23.73 -5.53
N HIS A 320 -28.13 -22.72 -6.32
CA HIS A 320 -28.04 -22.81 -7.77
C HIS A 320 -26.81 -22.03 -8.27
N VAL A 321 -26.36 -22.31 -9.49
CA VAL A 321 -25.08 -21.80 -10.04
C VAL A 321 -24.99 -20.28 -10.16
N HIS A 322 -26.13 -19.58 -10.16
CA HIS A 322 -26.24 -18.11 -10.29
C HIS A 322 -26.48 -17.39 -8.96
N MET A 323 -26.53 -18.10 -7.82
CA MET A 323 -26.89 -17.50 -6.52
C MET A 323 -25.95 -16.38 -6.05
N PHE A 324 -24.72 -16.32 -6.60
CA PHE A 324 -23.73 -15.30 -6.26
C PHE A 324 -23.64 -14.16 -7.29
N ASP A 325 -24.44 -14.15 -8.37
CA ASP A 325 -24.28 -13.19 -9.47
C ASP A 325 -24.42 -11.72 -9.00
N GLU A 326 -25.37 -11.43 -8.11
CA GLU A 326 -25.52 -10.08 -7.53
C GLU A 326 -24.28 -9.67 -6.69
N ALA A 327 -23.74 -10.60 -5.90
CA ALA A 327 -22.53 -10.36 -5.11
C ALA A 327 -21.28 -10.22 -5.99
N ILE A 328 -21.20 -10.95 -7.11
CA ILE A 328 -20.11 -10.80 -8.08
C ILE A 328 -20.10 -9.37 -8.64
N GLU A 329 -21.25 -8.84 -9.05
CA GLU A 329 -21.35 -7.48 -9.59
C GLU A 329 -20.99 -6.42 -8.55
N GLU A 330 -21.48 -6.56 -7.31
CA GLU A 330 -21.14 -5.64 -6.22
C GLU A 330 -19.63 -5.61 -5.95
N ILE A 331 -19.00 -6.79 -5.87
CA ILE A 331 -17.56 -6.89 -5.62
C ILE A 331 -16.74 -6.43 -6.83
N LYS A 332 -17.21 -6.68 -8.05
CA LYS A 332 -16.58 -6.18 -9.28
C LYS A 332 -16.59 -4.66 -9.31
N ASP A 333 -17.72 -4.01 -9.00
CA ASP A 333 -17.83 -2.55 -8.89
C ASP A 333 -16.97 -2.00 -7.75
N LEU A 334 -16.94 -2.67 -6.59
CA LEU A 334 -16.09 -2.31 -5.46
C LEU A 334 -14.60 -2.31 -5.86
N MET A 335 -14.14 -3.36 -6.54
CA MET A 335 -12.76 -3.46 -7.04
C MET A 335 -12.47 -2.42 -8.11
N PHE A 336 -13.41 -2.17 -9.03
CA PHE A 336 -13.27 -1.19 -10.09
C PHE A 336 -13.15 0.24 -9.54
N ARG A 337 -13.95 0.62 -8.54
CA ARG A 337 -13.94 1.97 -7.96
C ARG A 337 -12.78 2.21 -7.02
N ASN A 338 -12.32 1.18 -6.31
CA ASN A 338 -11.31 1.33 -5.26
C ASN A 338 -9.94 0.80 -5.68
N THR A 339 -9.83 -0.51 -5.93
CA THR A 339 -8.54 -1.19 -6.10
C THR A 339 -7.93 -0.93 -7.48
N PHE A 340 -8.74 -0.91 -8.54
CA PHE A 340 -8.28 -0.76 -9.92
C PHE A 340 -7.60 0.59 -10.21
N PRO A 341 -8.16 1.77 -9.86
CA PRO A 341 -7.47 3.05 -10.06
C PRO A 341 -6.10 3.10 -9.37
N ARG A 342 -5.99 2.52 -8.17
CA ARG A 342 -4.71 2.45 -7.44
C ARG A 342 -3.74 1.46 -8.07
N PHE A 343 -4.23 0.34 -8.59
CA PHE A 343 -3.40 -0.58 -9.38
C PHE A 343 -2.78 0.12 -10.59
N LEU A 344 -3.56 0.89 -11.34
CA LEU A 344 -3.08 1.67 -12.49
C LEU A 344 -2.04 2.73 -12.07
N GLN A 345 -2.26 3.38 -10.92
CA GLN A 345 -1.32 4.37 -10.39
C GLN A 345 0.00 3.72 -9.93
N SER A 346 -0.06 2.56 -9.27
CA SER A 346 1.11 1.87 -8.76
C SER A 346 1.99 1.28 -9.86
N ASN A 347 1.39 0.87 -10.98
CA ASN A 347 2.10 0.28 -12.12
C ASN A 347 2.35 1.28 -13.25
N ARG A 348 2.15 2.58 -13.02
CA ARG A 348 2.38 3.64 -14.03
C ARG A 348 3.85 3.77 -14.49
N TYR A 349 4.77 3.05 -13.85
CA TYR A 349 6.19 2.93 -14.20
C TYR A 349 6.62 1.51 -14.59
N ARG A 350 5.69 0.54 -14.54
CA ARG A 350 5.93 -0.83 -15.00
C ARG A 350 5.32 -0.96 -16.38
N HIS A 351 6.16 -1.17 -17.39
CA HIS A 351 5.71 -1.48 -18.72
C HIS A 351 4.86 -2.75 -18.67
N PHE A 352 3.58 -2.62 -19.01
CA PHE A 352 2.79 -3.79 -19.33
C PHE A 352 2.90 -4.02 -20.84
N SER A 353 3.45 -5.16 -21.22
CA SER A 353 3.31 -5.71 -22.56
C SER A 353 2.25 -6.80 -22.51
N TRP A 354 1.12 -6.58 -23.17
CA TRP A 354 0.22 -7.67 -23.56
C TRP A 354 0.14 -7.66 -25.08
N ASP A 355 0.67 -8.70 -25.69
CA ASP A 355 0.38 -8.97 -27.09
C ASP A 355 -1.02 -9.58 -27.13
N SER A 356 -1.99 -8.82 -27.66
CA SER A 356 -3.27 -9.39 -28.08
C SER A 356 -2.98 -10.41 -29.17
N PRO A 357 -3.58 -11.63 -29.15
CA PRO A 357 -3.51 -12.51 -30.30
C PRO A 357 -4.08 -11.73 -31.49
N THR A 358 -3.24 -11.53 -32.50
CA THR A 358 -3.59 -10.89 -33.76
C THR A 358 -4.85 -11.54 -34.30
N GLN A 359 -5.92 -10.76 -34.43
CA GLN A 359 -7.04 -11.16 -35.29
C GLN A 359 -6.48 -11.26 -36.71
N VAL A 360 -6.44 -12.49 -37.21
CA VAL A 360 -6.20 -12.81 -38.62
C VAL A 360 -7.42 -12.45 -39.43
#